data_AF-A0A1H3B245-F1
#
_entry.id   AF-A0A1H3B245-F1
#
_cell.length_a   1.000
_cell.length_b   1.000
_cell.length_c   1.000
_cell.angle_alpha   90.00
_cell.angle_beta   90.00
_cell.angle_gamma   90.00
#
_symmetry.space_group_name_H-M   'P 1'
#
loop_
_entity.id
_entity.type
_entity.pdbx_description
1 polymer ?
#
loop_
_entity_poly.entity_id
_entity_poly.type
_entity_poly.pdbx_seq_one_letter_code
_entity_poly.pdbx_strand_id
1 'polypeptide(L)'
;MNTHKTWTERAIHALIFEVLAVAMTAPVLAWVLKVPMAHAGLLTLMISLVAMIWNMIFNSLFDRIERHWRLARTMAMRVVHAAAFEAGLVAIVVPLVAWWLDMSLLEALILDIGLLLFFLPYTFVFNLVYDKLRAALLKKRAFANT
;
A
#
# COMPACT_ATOMS: atom_id res chain seq x y z
N MET A 1 25.05 14.74 -18.45
CA MET A 1 23.75 14.04 -18.32
C MET A 1 23.25 14.25 -16.90
N ASN A 2 22.44 15.30 -16.70
CA ASN A 2 21.88 15.62 -15.38
C ASN A 2 20.57 14.84 -15.22
N THR A 3 20.65 13.65 -14.63
CA THR A 3 19.49 12.84 -14.24
C THR A 3 18.91 13.33 -12.91
N HIS A 4 18.33 14.53 -12.91
CA HIS A 4 17.42 14.96 -11.86
C HIS A 4 16.00 14.57 -12.28
N LYS A 5 15.43 13.53 -11.64
CA LYS A 5 14.01 13.17 -11.81
C LYS A 5 13.15 14.39 -11.48
N THR A 6 12.40 14.87 -12.47
CA THR A 6 11.55 16.05 -12.37
C THR A 6 10.42 15.80 -11.36
N TRP A 7 10.11 16.82 -10.56
CA TRP A 7 9.03 16.82 -9.57
C TRP A 7 7.66 16.37 -10.15
N THR A 8 7.46 16.59 -11.44
CA THR A 8 6.27 16.23 -12.21
C THR A 8 6.04 14.72 -12.33
N GLU A 9 7.10 13.92 -12.49
CA GLU A 9 6.97 12.45 -12.54
C GLU A 9 6.56 11.87 -11.18
N ARG A 10 7.06 12.47 -10.09
CA ARG A 10 6.69 12.09 -8.73
C ARG A 10 5.22 12.41 -8.44
N ALA A 11 4.74 13.56 -8.92
CA ALA A 11 3.35 13.97 -8.78
C ALA A 11 2.38 13.07 -9.57
N ILE A 12 2.72 12.70 -10.81
CA ILE A 12 1.90 11.79 -11.62
C ILE A 12 1.87 10.38 -11.01
N HIS A 13 3.00 9.89 -10.52
CA HIS A 13 3.07 8.58 -9.86
C HIS A 13 2.25 8.56 -8.57
N ALA A 14 2.35 9.61 -7.74
CA ALA A 14 1.54 9.78 -6.54
C ALA A 14 0.05 9.81 -6.88
N LEU A 15 -0.36 10.58 -7.89
CA LEU A 15 -1.75 10.70 -8.31
C LEU A 15 -2.33 9.37 -8.82
N ILE A 16 -1.57 8.62 -9.64
CA ILE A 16 -2.01 7.31 -10.15
C ILE A 16 -2.14 6.30 -9.00
N PHE A 17 -1.19 6.32 -8.06
CA PHE A 17 -1.23 5.48 -6.86
C PHE A 17 -2.45 5.80 -5.99
N GLU A 18 -2.73 7.08 -5.80
CA GLU A 18 -3.85 7.58 -5.01
C GLU A 18 -5.21 7.21 -5.64
N VAL A 19 -5.35 7.36 -6.95
CA VAL A 19 -6.56 6.95 -7.68
C VAL A 19 -6.80 5.45 -7.58
N LEU A 20 -5.75 4.62 -7.70
CA LEU A 20 -5.87 3.16 -7.57
C LEU A 20 -6.21 2.74 -6.13
N ALA A 21 -5.58 3.36 -5.13
CA ALA A 21 -5.90 3.13 -3.73
C ALA A 21 -7.38 3.47 -3.46
N VAL A 22 -7.82 4.67 -3.82
CA VAL A 22 -9.22 5.09 -3.60
C VAL A 22 -10.20 4.20 -4.35
N ALA A 23 -9.92 3.84 -5.61
CA ALA A 23 -10.78 2.98 -6.41
C ALA A 23 -10.96 1.58 -5.82
N MET A 24 -9.95 1.04 -5.13
CA MET A 24 -10.01 -0.28 -4.51
C MET A 24 -10.57 -0.25 -3.09
N THR A 25 -10.13 0.71 -2.27
CA THR A 25 -10.48 0.72 -0.84
C THR A 25 -11.84 1.36 -0.57
N ALA A 26 -12.26 2.38 -1.31
CA ALA A 26 -13.53 3.08 -1.04
C ALA A 26 -14.77 2.17 -1.19
N PRO A 27 -14.91 1.32 -2.23
CA PRO A 27 -16.05 0.42 -2.34
C PRO A 27 -16.09 -0.64 -1.23
N VAL A 28 -14.92 -1.15 -0.85
CA VAL A 28 -14.78 -2.14 0.24
C VAL A 28 -15.19 -1.51 1.57
N LEU A 29 -14.66 -0.33 1.88
CA LEU A 29 -15.02 0.41 3.11
C LEU A 29 -16.51 0.73 3.16
N ALA A 30 -17.06 1.29 2.08
CA ALA A 30 -18.48 1.66 2.02
C ALA A 30 -19.40 0.46 2.22
N TRP A 31 -19.03 -0.71 1.67
CA TRP A 31 -19.80 -1.93 1.82
C TRP A 31 -19.71 -2.52 3.24
N VAL A 32 -18.50 -2.58 3.82
CA VAL A 32 -18.26 -3.14 5.15
C VAL A 32 -18.87 -2.26 6.25
N LEU A 33 -18.67 -0.95 6.15
CA LEU A 33 -19.08 0.02 7.17
C LEU A 33 -20.49 0.58 6.95
N LYS A 34 -21.12 0.28 5.81
CA LYS A 34 -22.45 0.82 5.42
C LYS A 34 -22.52 2.35 5.48
N VAL A 35 -21.39 3.02 5.28
CA VAL A 35 -21.28 4.50 5.25
C VAL A 35 -21.44 5.03 3.83
N PRO A 36 -21.85 6.30 3.64
CA PRO A 36 -21.95 6.89 2.30
C PRO A 36 -20.63 6.81 1.53
N MET A 37 -20.69 6.49 0.23
CA MET A 37 -19.51 6.36 -0.63
C MET A 37 -18.61 7.60 -0.61
N ALA A 38 -19.19 8.80 -0.46
CA ALA A 38 -18.43 10.04 -0.34
C ALA A 38 -17.59 10.09 0.96
N HIS A 39 -18.14 9.62 2.09
CA HIS A 39 -17.42 9.59 3.38
C HIS A 39 -16.33 8.51 3.37
N ALA A 40 -16.63 7.33 2.82
CA ALA A 40 -15.63 6.29 2.60
C ALA A 40 -14.52 6.75 1.65
N GLY A 41 -14.87 7.43 0.55
CA GLY A 41 -13.92 7.97 -0.41
C GLY A 41 -12.98 9.00 0.20
N LEU A 42 -13.52 9.95 0.98
CA LEU A 42 -12.70 10.95 1.67
C LEU A 42 -11.79 10.33 2.74
N LEU A 43 -12.29 9.39 3.53
CA LEU A 43 -11.47 8.64 4.47
C LEU A 43 -10.34 7.87 3.76
N THR A 44 -10.66 7.23 2.64
CA THR A 44 -9.67 6.50 1.84
C THR A 44 -8.58 7.43 1.29
N LEU A 45 -8.96 8.62 0.82
CA LEU A 45 -8.02 9.67 0.40
C LEU A 45 -7.13 10.15 1.56
N MET A 46 -7.69 10.31 2.76
CA MET A 46 -6.89 10.70 3.93
C MET A 46 -5.89 9.61 4.32
N ILE A 47 -6.33 8.36 4.35
CA ILE A 47 -5.47 7.20 4.63
C ILE A 47 -4.37 7.06 3.58
N SER A 48 -4.68 7.22 2.28
CA SER A 48 -3.69 7.13 1.21
C SER A 48 -2.62 8.21 1.34
N LEU A 49 -3.02 9.45 1.64
CA LEU A 49 -2.08 10.55 1.84
C LEU A 49 -1.16 10.28 3.04
N VAL A 50 -1.74 9.87 4.17
CA VAL A 50 -0.98 9.50 5.38
C VAL A 50 -0.02 8.36 5.09
N ALA A 51 -0.48 7.29 4.45
CA ALA A 51 0.35 6.15 4.09
C ALA A 51 1.50 6.54 3.16
N MET A 52 1.26 7.42 2.20
CA MET A 52 2.27 7.88 1.26
C MET A 52 3.33 8.75 1.95
N ILE A 53 2.92 9.65 2.84
CA ILE A 53 3.83 10.46 3.67
C ILE A 53 4.64 9.54 4.58
N TRP A 54 3.99 8.61 5.28
CA TRP A 54 4.64 7.65 6.16
C TRP A 54 5.65 6.78 5.43
N ASN A 55 5.29 6.24 4.26
CA ASN A 55 6.19 5.49 3.39
C ASN A 55 7.43 6.30 2.99
N MET A 56 7.29 7.59 2.67
CA MET A 56 8.43 8.42 2.33
C MET A 56 9.32 8.69 3.55
N ILE A 57 8.74 8.99 4.72
CA ILE A 57 9.47 9.22 5.97
C ILE A 57 10.22 7.95 6.40
N PHE A 58 9.51 6.82 6.46
CA PHE A 58 10.04 5.55 6.92
C PHE A 58 11.16 5.05 6.00
N ASN A 59 10.94 5.05 4.68
CA ASN A 59 11.99 4.67 3.73
C ASN A 59 13.21 5.59 3.85
N SER A 60 13.03 6.90 4.01
CA SER A 60 14.15 7.84 4.16
C SER A 60 14.94 7.61 5.45
N LEU A 61 14.24 7.33 6.56
CA LEU A 61 14.86 7.05 7.85
C LEU A 61 15.63 5.72 7.81
N PHE A 62 15.01 4.68 7.26
CA PHE A 62 15.61 3.36 7.15
C PHE A 62 16.82 3.35 6.22
N ASP A 63 16.73 4.04 5.08
CA ASP A 63 17.86 4.27 4.17
C ASP A 63 19.04 4.94 4.88
N ARG A 64 18.78 5.87 5.82
CA ARG A 64 19.82 6.54 6.60
C ARG A 64 20.46 5.59 7.61
N ILE A 65 19.66 4.76 8.27
CA ILE A 65 20.12 3.73 9.21
C ILE A 65 20.94 2.68 8.48
N GLU A 66 20.47 2.18 7.34
CA GLU A 66 21.14 1.16 6.53
C GLU A 66 22.51 1.67 6.05
N ARG A 67 22.59 2.92 5.58
CA ARG A 67 23.86 3.55 5.20
C ARG A 67 24.81 3.75 6.37
N HIS A 68 24.30 4.14 7.53
CA HIS A 68 25.12 4.41 8.70
C HIS A 68 25.68 3.11 9.33
N TRP A 69 24.91 2.02 9.31
CA TRP A 69 25.26 0.75 9.95
C TRP A 69 25.79 -0.32 8.97
N ARG A 70 25.87 -0.02 7.65
CA ARG A 70 26.28 -0.96 6.58
C ARG A 70 25.57 -2.31 6.66
N LEU A 71 24.27 -2.28 6.94
CA LEU A 71 23.49 -3.48 7.21
C LEU A 71 23.38 -4.34 5.93
N ALA A 72 23.69 -5.64 6.05
CA ALA A 72 23.48 -6.57 4.95
C ALA A 72 21.98 -6.77 4.73
N ARG A 73 21.52 -6.71 3.46
CA ARG A 73 20.12 -6.93 3.05
C ARG A 73 19.69 -8.40 3.16
N THR A 74 19.74 -8.94 4.38
CA THR A 74 19.28 -10.30 4.70
C THR A 74 17.75 -10.37 4.70
N MET A 75 17.19 -11.58 4.57
CA MET A 75 15.74 -11.77 4.64
C MET A 75 15.16 -11.35 6.00
N ALA A 76 15.88 -11.61 7.09
CA ALA A 76 15.47 -11.18 8.44
C ALA A 76 15.31 -9.66 8.53
N MET A 77 16.23 -8.90 7.93
CA MET A 77 16.14 -7.44 7.89
C MET A 77 14.91 -6.95 7.11
N ARG A 78 14.54 -7.63 6.01
CA ARG A 78 13.33 -7.30 5.24
C ARG A 78 12.05 -7.54 6.05
N VAL A 79 12.00 -8.63 6.81
CA VAL A 79 10.86 -8.93 7.69
C VAL A 79 10.73 -7.90 8.79
N VAL A 80 11.83 -7.55 9.47
CA VAL A 80 11.84 -6.51 10.51
C VAL A 80 11.43 -5.17 9.93
N HIS A 81 11.95 -4.80 8.75
CA HIS A 81 11.59 -3.57 8.06
C HIS A 81 10.09 -3.49 7.75
N ALA A 82 9.53 -4.56 7.16
CA ALA A 82 8.12 -4.62 6.83
C ALA A 82 7.24 -4.59 8.09
N ALA A 83 7.60 -5.35 9.13
CA ALA A 83 6.87 -5.36 10.40
C ALA A 83 6.89 -3.99 11.08
N ALA A 84 8.04 -3.30 11.09
CA ALA A 84 8.17 -1.96 11.66
C ALA A 84 7.41 -0.91 10.83
N PHE A 85 7.42 -1.02 9.49
CA PHE A 85 6.64 -0.16 8.60
C PHE A 85 5.16 -0.27 8.92
N GLU A 86 4.65 -1.50 8.93
CA GLU A 86 3.24 -1.80 9.15
C GLU A 86 2.80 -1.36 10.54
N ALA A 87 3.56 -1.72 11.59
CA ALA A 87 3.23 -1.33 12.96
C ALA A 87 3.17 0.20 13.13
N GLY A 88 4.10 0.93 12.51
CA GLY A 88 4.08 2.40 12.53
C GLY A 88 2.91 2.99 11.74
N LEU A 89 2.55 2.39 10.60
CA LEU A 89 1.42 2.83 9.80
C LEU A 89 0.10 2.61 10.55
N VAL A 90 -0.11 1.43 11.12
CA VAL A 90 -1.27 1.07 11.95
C VAL A 90 -1.42 2.03 13.12
N ALA A 91 -0.32 2.40 13.79
CA ALA A 91 -0.33 3.33 14.91
C ALA A 91 -0.81 4.75 14.53
N ILE A 92 -0.75 5.14 13.25
CA ILE A 92 -1.24 6.43 12.75
C ILE A 92 -2.64 6.30 12.14
N VAL A 93 -2.86 5.26 11.33
CA VAL A 93 -4.12 5.05 10.59
C VAL A 93 -5.26 4.65 11.51
N VAL A 94 -5.03 3.77 12.50
CA VAL A 94 -6.09 3.29 13.39
C VAL A 94 -6.71 4.43 14.22
N PRO A 95 -5.94 5.32 14.88
CA PRO A 95 -6.53 6.48 15.56
C PRO A 95 -7.26 7.43 14.61
N LEU A 96 -6.76 7.62 13.38
CA LEU A 96 -7.40 8.46 12.38
C LEU A 96 -8.77 7.91 11.97
N VAL A 97 -8.85 6.61 11.69
CA VAL A 97 -10.09 5.91 11.33
C VAL A 97 -11.08 5.91 12.49
N ALA A 98 -10.60 5.63 13.70
CA ALA A 98 -11.41 5.67 14.92
C ALA A 98 -12.05 7.05 15.12
N TRP A 99 -11.26 8.11 14.98
CA TRP A 99 -11.72 9.48 15.09
C TRP A 99 -12.69 9.88 13.96
N TRP A 100 -12.43 9.48 12.72
CA TRP A 100 -13.24 9.87 11.57
C TRP A 100 -14.62 9.20 11.53
N LEU A 101 -14.68 7.92 11.93
CA LEU A 101 -15.90 7.12 11.90
C LEU A 101 -16.62 7.05 13.25
N ASP A 102 -16.14 7.79 14.24
CA ASP A 102 -16.65 7.79 15.62
C ASP A 102 -16.80 6.37 16.19
N MET A 103 -15.74 5.55 16.01
CA MET A 103 -15.68 4.17 16.48
C MET A 103 -14.54 3.99 17.49
N SER A 104 -14.60 2.92 18.28
CA SER A 104 -13.54 2.62 19.22
C SER A 104 -12.22 2.26 18.51
N LEU A 105 -11.08 2.50 19.18
CA LEU A 105 -9.76 2.11 18.67
C LEU A 105 -9.68 0.60 18.36
N LEU A 106 -10.39 -0.22 19.13
CA LEU A 106 -10.43 -1.67 18.91
C LEU A 106 -11.21 -2.02 17.63
N GLU A 107 -12.35 -1.38 17.39
CA GLU A 107 -13.11 -1.58 16.15
C GLU A 107 -12.32 -1.13 14.92
N ALA A 108 -11.65 0.02 15.00
CA ALA A 108 -10.77 0.51 13.93
C ALA A 108 -9.59 -0.45 13.67
N LEU A 109 -8.99 -1.01 14.73
CA LEU A 109 -7.93 -2.00 14.61
C LEU A 109 -8.42 -3.31 13.99
N ILE A 110 -9.60 -3.80 14.39
CA ILE A 110 -10.21 -5.00 13.81
C ILE A 110 -10.54 -4.78 12.33
N LEU A 111 -11.03 -3.58 11.98
CA LEU A 111 -11.29 -3.20 10.60
C LEU A 111 -10.01 -3.19 9.77
N ASP A 112 -8.93 -2.60 10.28
CA ASP A 112 -7.63 -2.54 9.63
C ASP A 112 -7.07 -3.95 9.39
N ILE A 113 -7.08 -4.81 10.41
CA ILE A 113 -6.69 -6.23 10.29
C ILE A 113 -7.59 -6.97 9.29
N GLY A 114 -8.89 -6.71 9.29
CA GLY A 114 -9.85 -7.31 8.36
C GLY A 114 -9.56 -6.93 6.90
N LEU A 115 -9.24 -5.66 6.65
CA LEU A 115 -8.81 -5.17 5.33
C LEU A 115 -7.50 -5.80 4.90
N LEU A 116 -6.52 -5.88 5.80
CA LEU A 116 -5.20 -6.46 5.55
C LEU A 116 -5.32 -7.96 5.20
N LEU A 117 -6.12 -8.70 5.97
CA LEU A 117 -6.43 -10.11 5.73
C LEU A 117 -7.31 -10.34 4.50
N PHE A 118 -8.09 -9.36 4.05
CA PHE A 118 -8.84 -9.45 2.79
C PHE A 118 -7.96 -9.15 1.57
N PHE A 119 -7.08 -8.14 1.68
CA PHE A 119 -6.15 -7.76 0.62
C PHE A 119 -5.08 -8.83 0.38
N LEU A 120 -4.61 -9.53 1.41
CA LEU A 120 -3.55 -10.55 1.27
C LEU A 120 -3.94 -11.72 0.33
N PRO A 121 -5.06 -12.44 0.54
CA PRO A 121 -5.54 -13.46 -0.39
C PRO A 121 -5.88 -12.87 -1.76
N TYR A 122 -6.50 -11.69 -1.82
CA TYR A 122 -6.82 -11.02 -3.09
C TYR A 122 -5.55 -10.75 -3.91
N THR A 123 -4.53 -10.16 -3.28
CA THR A 123 -3.24 -9.84 -3.91
C THR A 123 -2.51 -11.11 -4.32
N PHE A 124 -2.57 -12.16 -3.50
CA PHE A 124 -2.00 -13.46 -3.81
C PHE A 124 -2.67 -14.11 -5.04
N VAL A 125 -4.00 -14.13 -5.08
CA VAL A 125 -4.76 -14.66 -6.23
C VAL A 125 -4.52 -13.82 -7.48
N PHE A 126 -4.52 -12.50 -7.37
CA PHE A 126 -4.23 -11.60 -8.48
C PHE A 126 -2.82 -11.83 -9.04
N ASN A 127 -1.81 -11.94 -8.19
CA ASN A 127 -0.44 -12.24 -8.60
C ASN A 127 -0.34 -13.61 -9.29
N LEU A 128 -1.02 -14.64 -8.78
CA LEU A 128 -1.07 -15.96 -9.41
C LEU A 128 -1.71 -15.93 -10.81
N VAL A 129 -2.80 -15.18 -10.97
CA VAL A 129 -3.47 -15.00 -12.27
C VAL A 129 -2.57 -14.22 -13.23
N TYR A 130 -1.92 -13.16 -12.75
CA TYR A 130 -1.01 -12.34 -13.54
C TYR A 130 0.22 -13.13 -14.01
N ASP A 131 0.84 -13.92 -13.13
CA ASP A 131 1.97 -14.79 -13.48
C ASP A 131 1.58 -15.86 -14.51
N LYS A 132 0.37 -16.44 -14.38
CA LYS A 132 -0.16 -17.39 -15.38
C LYS A 132 -0.41 -16.73 -16.73
N LEU A 133 -0.99 -15.52 -16.74
CA LEU A 133 -1.20 -14.74 -17.97
C LEU A 133 0.12 -14.35 -18.64
N ARG A 134 1.10 -13.90 -17.85
CA ARG A 134 2.43 -13.53 -18.33
C ARG A 134 3.17 -14.74 -18.91
N ALA A 135 3.09 -15.89 -18.24
CA ALA A 135 3.65 -17.15 -18.73
C ALA A 135 2.99 -17.59 -20.05
N ALA A 136 1.67 -17.44 -20.17
CA ALA A 136 0.93 -17.75 -21.40
C ALA A 136 1.30 -16.80 -22.57
N LEU A 137 1.48 -15.50 -22.29
CA LEU A 137 1.88 -14.50 -23.28
C LEU A 137 3.33 -14.69 -23.75
N LEU A 138 4.26 -15.03 -22.84
CA LEU A 138 5.64 -15.36 -23.19
C LEU A 138 5.73 -16.64 -24.03
N LYS A 139 4.92 -17.67 -23.72
CA LYS A 139 4.78 -18.86 -24.57
C LYS A 139 4.27 -18.50 -25.98
N LYS A 140 3.28 -17.61 -26.09
CA LYS A 140 2.76 -17.15 -27.40
C LYS A 140 3.82 -16.41 -28.22
N ARG A 141 4.67 -15.59 -27.59
CA ARG A 141 5.77 -14.88 -28.27
C ARG A 141 6.91 -15.81 -28.70
N ALA A 142 7.19 -16.86 -27.93
CA ALA A 142 8.20 -17.86 -28.32
C ALA A 142 7.75 -18.68 -29.55
N PHE A 143 6.47 -19.03 -29.65
CA PHE A 143 5.90 -19.74 -30.80
C PHE A 143 5.72 -18.88 -32.06
N ALA A 144 5.66 -17.56 -31.93
CA ALA A 144 5.53 -16.65 -33.08
C ALA A 144 6.87 -16.28 -33.74
N ASN A 145 8.00 -16.68 -33.15
CA ASN A 145 9.37 -16.41 -33.62
C ASN A 145 10.13 -17.69 -34.05
N THR A 146 9.41 -18.79 -34.27
CA THR A 146 9.94 -20.04 -34.87
C THR A 146 9.19 -20.30 -36.17
#